data_AF-A0A093VQW8-F1
#
_entry.id   AF-A0A093VQW8-F1
#
_cell.length_a   1.000
_cell.length_b   1.000
_cell.length_c   1.000
_cell.angle_alpha   90.00
_cell.angle_beta   90.00
_cell.angle_gamma   90.00
#
_symmetry.space_group_name_H-M   'P 1'
#
loop_
_entity.id
_entity.type
_entity.pdbx_description
1 polymer ?
#
loop_
_entity_poly.entity_id
_entity_poly.type
_entity_poly.pdbx_seq_one_letter_code
_entity_poly.pdbx_strand_id
1 'polypeptide(L)'
;MTPSLSSNTPTNTQKSQLQRQDSDDPKEACNGLTATKKRKRLSGRPLLSFAQLKSRKAAREAASRSKNAWKFPPQQTEASTASILKTTQSKRRNGSSALEQLPIELLERIFLYALETNFCRASPFLASAVSSERIYRTLIRLAFFKDTEHEGNCLPVPGRRQRVKTARERIAEALKPADYNMRLDETDRANLQATILRCRWCTKKRILVQLPVLTQMNIWKHWVGTGIEISDPVGQTTLDDFLSVRGHETLRTFPTAYTSPLEGTGPDGSTYSMSIKPLRWINIFRWTPKRASICPRAMNIRIIPDYLLRGRRTGDGKEWCFAEEDLDLLELFRQQYDWCGTGHDVSFSRNALQSGIQTAITSQNMRALTSLLKVDELFFRQRSTHDPPPGYANQHTGQYYAIPEDHFLQAIRLPMPEAMHSFILLLRCNAESMPPDSSELTQWAMELSSYHENNEIDEAVQLFGEWLLDFMIELPGYIDEARQVPREKALFYHGELNTQSRMGKRFRDEVCDRLPFTSWDNYHQPWFFEYSYDVSTSWSTDIQ
;
A
#
# COMPACT_ATOMS: atom_id res chain seq x y z
N MET A 1 43.16 53.00 -15.15
CA MET A 1 44.37 52.35 -14.58
C MET A 1 44.58 51.06 -15.36
N THR A 2 45.82 50.82 -15.81
CA THR A 2 46.18 49.83 -16.84
C THR A 2 46.71 48.50 -16.27
N PRO A 3 46.83 47.43 -17.10
CA PRO A 3 47.00 46.04 -16.66
C PRO A 3 48.34 45.40 -17.12
N SER A 4 48.46 44.08 -16.95
CA SER A 4 49.37 43.16 -17.66
C SER A 4 48.64 41.80 -17.85
N LEU A 5 48.63 41.05 -18.96
CA LEU A 5 49.57 40.72 -20.06
C LEU A 5 50.78 39.88 -19.59
N SER A 6 51.20 38.77 -20.22
CA SER A 6 50.83 38.19 -21.53
C SER A 6 51.05 36.65 -21.65
N SER A 7 50.32 36.05 -22.62
CA SER A 7 50.56 34.85 -23.46
C SER A 7 51.84 33.97 -23.35
N ASN A 8 51.69 32.65 -23.61
CA ASN A 8 52.14 32.01 -24.87
C ASN A 8 51.78 30.50 -25.00
N THR A 9 51.37 30.09 -26.20
CA THR A 9 51.29 28.70 -26.77
C THR A 9 52.63 28.33 -27.46
N PRO A 10 52.87 27.16 -28.14
CA PRO A 10 51.99 26.10 -28.70
C PRO A 10 52.41 24.66 -28.26
N THR A 11 52.07 23.48 -28.84
CA THR A 11 51.73 23.06 -30.23
C THR A 11 51.13 21.61 -30.25
N ASN A 12 50.20 21.32 -31.20
CA ASN A 12 50.05 20.13 -32.08
C ASN A 12 50.35 18.67 -31.58
N THR A 13 49.69 17.57 -32.01
CA THR A 13 49.05 17.26 -33.32
C THR A 13 48.12 16.01 -33.26
N GLN A 14 47.09 15.94 -34.15
CA GLN A 14 46.45 14.73 -34.78
C GLN A 14 45.79 13.63 -33.89
N LYS A 15 44.52 13.18 -34.07
CA LYS A 15 43.74 12.66 -35.25
C LYS A 15 44.41 11.43 -35.91
N SER A 16 43.72 10.34 -36.30
CA SER A 16 42.33 10.17 -36.74
C SER A 16 41.82 8.73 -36.59
N GLN A 17 40.49 8.54 -36.63
CA GLN A 17 39.85 7.29 -37.05
C GLN A 17 40.17 6.98 -38.53
N LEU A 18 40.02 5.71 -38.97
CA LEU A 18 39.57 5.37 -40.32
C LEU A 18 39.02 3.92 -40.40
N GLN A 19 38.38 3.59 -41.53
CA GLN A 19 37.33 2.58 -41.69
C GLN A 19 37.43 1.95 -43.10
N ARG A 20 36.80 0.77 -43.32
CA ARG A 20 36.51 0.11 -44.64
C ARG A 20 37.70 -0.58 -45.33
N GLN A 21 37.55 -1.50 -46.31
CA GLN A 21 36.52 -2.51 -46.71
C GLN A 21 37.16 -3.50 -47.72
N ASP A 22 36.64 -4.74 -47.76
CA ASP A 22 36.42 -5.66 -48.90
C ASP A 22 37.51 -6.13 -49.91
N SER A 23 37.25 -7.35 -50.41
CA SER A 23 37.61 -8.02 -51.70
C SER A 23 38.86 -8.94 -51.85
N ASP A 24 38.54 -10.23 -52.03
CA ASP A 24 38.94 -11.22 -53.06
C ASP A 24 40.41 -11.70 -53.27
N ASP A 25 40.68 -12.95 -52.82
CA ASP A 25 41.11 -14.19 -53.54
C ASP A 25 41.98 -14.14 -54.84
N PRO A 26 42.65 -15.25 -55.30
CA PRO A 26 42.84 -16.60 -54.72
C PRO A 26 44.25 -17.26 -54.93
N LYS A 27 44.42 -18.52 -54.48
CA LYS A 27 45.49 -19.51 -54.83
C LYS A 27 46.92 -19.17 -54.34
N GLU A 28 47.83 -20.07 -53.98
CA GLU A 28 47.87 -21.54 -53.80
C GLU A 28 49.05 -21.83 -52.81
N ALA A 29 49.38 -23.03 -52.31
CA ALA A 29 49.04 -24.41 -52.70
C ALA A 29 48.85 -25.35 -51.49
N CYS A 30 49.49 -26.53 -51.49
CA CYS A 30 49.22 -27.69 -50.62
C CYS A 30 50.39 -28.19 -49.74
N ASN A 31 50.00 -28.94 -48.71
CA ASN A 31 50.62 -30.15 -48.11
C ASN A 31 51.36 -30.06 -46.76
N GLY A 32 50.85 -30.83 -45.80
CA GLY A 32 51.41 -31.02 -44.45
C GLY A 32 50.43 -31.73 -43.51
N LEU A 33 50.24 -33.04 -43.68
CA LEU A 33 49.31 -33.85 -42.89
C LEU A 33 49.76 -34.03 -41.42
N THR A 34 48.83 -33.95 -40.46
CA THR A 34 48.53 -35.03 -39.48
C THR A 34 47.25 -34.71 -38.69
N ALA A 35 46.62 -35.74 -38.11
CA ALA A 35 45.20 -35.71 -37.76
C ALA A 35 44.88 -35.47 -36.28
N THR A 36 43.79 -34.73 -35.98
CA THR A 36 42.97 -34.96 -34.77
C THR A 36 41.45 -34.80 -35.00
N LYS A 37 40.73 -35.91 -34.75
CA LYS A 37 39.32 -36.08 -34.32
C LYS A 37 38.25 -35.04 -34.73
N LYS A 38 37.39 -35.43 -35.69
CA LYS A 38 36.12 -34.76 -36.07
C LYS A 38 35.19 -34.52 -34.87
N ARG A 39 34.78 -33.27 -34.62
CA ARG A 39 33.59 -32.93 -33.81
C ARG A 39 32.31 -33.36 -34.56
N LYS A 40 31.50 -34.26 -33.99
CA LYS A 40 30.13 -34.53 -34.48
C LYS A 40 29.27 -33.29 -34.22
N ARG A 41 28.77 -32.64 -35.29
CA ARG A 41 27.70 -31.63 -35.17
C ARG A 41 26.41 -32.33 -34.73
N LEU A 42 25.75 -31.79 -33.70
CA LEU A 42 24.42 -32.25 -33.29
C LEU A 42 23.40 -31.91 -34.39
N SER A 43 22.70 -32.92 -34.90
CA SER A 43 21.59 -32.73 -35.84
C SER A 43 20.44 -32.01 -35.15
N GLY A 44 19.91 -30.96 -35.78
CA GLY A 44 18.67 -30.30 -35.33
C GLY A 44 17.52 -31.30 -35.25
N ARG A 45 16.61 -31.11 -34.28
CA ARG A 45 15.42 -31.96 -34.15
C ARG A 45 14.55 -31.79 -35.41
N PRO A 46 14.04 -32.88 -36.02
CA PRO A 46 13.16 -32.76 -37.17
C PRO A 46 11.87 -32.05 -36.77
N LEU A 47 11.35 -31.20 -37.67
CA LEU A 47 10.05 -30.56 -37.50
C LEU A 47 8.96 -31.65 -37.48
N LEU A 48 8.10 -31.60 -36.48
CA LEU A 48 6.97 -32.52 -36.35
C LEU A 48 5.98 -32.30 -37.49
N SER A 49 5.45 -33.38 -38.05
CA SER A 49 4.43 -33.27 -39.10
C SER A 49 3.14 -32.66 -38.55
N PHE A 50 2.34 -32.03 -39.42
CA PHE A 50 1.05 -31.46 -39.02
C PHE A 50 0.12 -32.50 -38.34
N ALA A 51 0.20 -33.78 -38.73
CA ALA A 51 -0.51 -34.87 -38.06
C ALA A 51 -0.05 -35.08 -36.61
N GLN A 52 1.26 -35.03 -36.34
CA GLN A 52 1.84 -35.14 -34.99
C GLN A 52 1.55 -33.91 -34.12
N LEU A 53 1.46 -32.72 -34.72
CA LEU A 53 0.99 -31.51 -34.03
C LEU A 53 -0.49 -31.61 -33.67
N LYS A 54 -1.34 -32.10 -34.58
CA LYS A 54 -2.78 -32.28 -34.36
C LYS A 54 -3.07 -33.33 -33.28
N SER A 55 -2.33 -34.45 -33.25
CA SER A 55 -2.46 -35.46 -32.18
C SER A 55 -2.00 -34.95 -30.82
N ARG A 56 -0.91 -34.15 -30.74
CA ARG A 56 -0.50 -33.49 -29.49
C ARG A 56 -1.50 -32.44 -29.02
N LYS A 57 -2.20 -31.75 -29.92
CA LYS A 57 -3.29 -30.82 -29.57
C LYS A 57 -4.49 -31.60 -28.98
N ALA A 58 -4.93 -32.65 -29.65
CA ALA A 58 -6.01 -33.52 -29.16
C ALA A 58 -5.68 -34.15 -27.79
N ALA A 59 -4.45 -34.61 -27.57
CA ALA A 59 -4.01 -35.13 -26.28
C ALA A 59 -4.01 -34.07 -25.15
N ARG A 60 -3.65 -32.81 -25.47
CA ARG A 60 -3.77 -31.69 -24.52
C ARG A 60 -5.22 -31.33 -24.21
N GLU A 61 -6.10 -31.36 -25.20
CA GLU A 61 -7.53 -31.10 -25.01
C GLU A 61 -8.21 -32.21 -24.20
N ALA A 62 -7.86 -33.48 -24.42
CA ALA A 62 -8.29 -34.61 -23.59
C ALA A 62 -7.82 -34.47 -22.13
N ALA A 63 -6.55 -34.10 -21.91
CA ALA A 63 -6.01 -33.82 -20.58
C ALA A 63 -6.67 -32.59 -19.91
N SER A 64 -7.13 -31.61 -20.68
CA SER A 64 -7.91 -30.47 -20.18
C SER A 64 -9.32 -30.88 -19.76
N ARG A 65 -10.01 -31.71 -20.57
CA ARG A 65 -11.34 -32.23 -20.24
C ARG A 65 -11.31 -33.12 -18.99
N SER A 66 -10.24 -33.91 -18.81
CA SER A 66 -9.99 -34.67 -17.58
C SER A 66 -9.85 -33.80 -16.33
N LYS A 67 -9.37 -32.55 -16.44
CA LYS A 67 -9.20 -31.64 -15.30
C LYS A 67 -10.45 -30.88 -14.88
N ASN A 68 -11.50 -30.86 -15.71
CA ASN A 68 -12.77 -30.20 -15.38
C ASN A 68 -13.78 -31.14 -14.71
N ALA A 69 -13.46 -32.44 -14.57
CA ALA A 69 -14.27 -33.41 -13.83
C ALA A 69 -13.96 -33.39 -12.32
N TRP A 70 -14.04 -32.22 -11.68
CA TRP A 70 -14.03 -32.13 -10.21
C TRP A 70 -15.37 -32.63 -9.67
N LYS A 71 -15.47 -33.94 -9.46
CA LYS A 71 -16.53 -34.49 -8.61
C LYS A 71 -16.20 -34.17 -7.15
N PHE A 72 -17.08 -33.43 -6.47
CA PHE A 72 -17.04 -33.29 -5.02
C PHE A 72 -17.10 -34.69 -4.37
N PRO A 73 -16.21 -35.03 -3.43
CA PRO A 73 -16.43 -36.16 -2.55
C PRO A 73 -17.58 -35.80 -1.58
N PRO A 74 -18.54 -36.70 -1.32
CA PRO A 74 -19.45 -36.52 -0.19
C PRO A 74 -18.67 -36.59 1.13
N GLN A 75 -19.18 -35.91 2.15
CA GLN A 75 -18.62 -35.93 3.50
C GLN A 75 -18.55 -37.37 4.04
N GLN A 76 -17.38 -37.81 4.55
CA GLN A 76 -17.26 -38.48 5.84
C GLN A 76 -15.80 -38.72 6.28
N THR A 77 -15.62 -38.68 7.62
CA THR A 77 -14.56 -39.24 8.47
C THR A 77 -13.07 -38.96 8.19
N GLU A 78 -12.49 -38.17 9.10
CA GLU A 78 -11.13 -38.22 9.68
C GLU A 78 -10.07 -39.09 8.98
N ALA A 79 -9.53 -38.61 7.86
CA ALA A 79 -8.29 -39.13 7.30
C ALA A 79 -7.08 -38.44 7.96
N SER A 80 -6.36 -39.14 8.83
CA SER A 80 -5.20 -38.61 9.56
C SER A 80 -4.10 -38.07 8.61
N THR A 81 -3.42 -36.99 9.01
CA THR A 81 -2.34 -36.30 8.27
C THR A 81 -1.22 -37.24 7.76
N ALA A 82 -1.04 -38.39 8.40
CA ALA A 82 -0.12 -39.44 7.97
C ALA A 82 -0.41 -40.04 6.56
N SER A 83 -1.66 -40.01 6.07
CA SER A 83 -2.00 -40.63 4.77
C SER A 83 -1.55 -39.78 3.56
N ILE A 84 -1.63 -38.44 3.70
CA ILE A 84 -1.17 -37.46 2.71
C ILE A 84 0.37 -37.42 2.66
N LEU A 85 1.03 -37.57 3.82
CA LEU A 85 2.49 -37.73 3.90
C LEU A 85 2.96 -39.06 3.26
N LYS A 86 2.23 -40.17 3.45
CA LYS A 86 2.57 -41.46 2.81
C LYS A 86 2.41 -41.44 1.29
N THR A 87 1.37 -40.78 0.76
CA THR A 87 1.16 -40.66 -0.70
C THR A 87 2.16 -39.71 -1.38
N THR A 88 2.68 -38.70 -0.67
CA THR A 88 3.77 -37.85 -1.17
C THR A 88 5.15 -38.50 -1.06
N GLN A 89 5.41 -39.31 -0.01
CA GLN A 89 6.67 -40.08 0.10
C GLN A 89 6.81 -41.17 -0.97
N SER A 90 5.72 -41.85 -1.35
CA SER A 90 5.75 -42.94 -2.35
C SER A 90 6.29 -42.51 -3.73
N LYS A 91 6.10 -41.23 -4.11
CA LYS A 91 6.61 -40.67 -5.38
C LYS A 91 8.06 -40.16 -5.33
N ARG A 92 8.79 -40.31 -4.22
CA ARG A 92 10.17 -39.79 -4.05
C ARG A 92 11.27 -40.52 -4.84
N ARG A 93 10.94 -41.47 -5.71
CA ARG A 93 11.93 -42.26 -6.46
C ARG A 93 11.96 -41.88 -7.94
N ASN A 94 13.12 -41.35 -8.33
CA ASN A 94 13.58 -41.03 -9.70
C ASN A 94 13.17 -39.63 -10.21
N GLY A 95 13.82 -38.58 -9.69
CA GLY A 95 13.82 -37.25 -10.33
C GLY A 95 13.99 -36.03 -9.40
N SER A 96 13.85 -36.18 -8.08
CA SER A 96 13.92 -35.04 -7.15
C SER A 96 15.34 -34.52 -6.98
N SER A 97 15.48 -33.19 -7.05
CA SER A 97 16.71 -32.46 -6.74
C SER A 97 17.14 -32.65 -5.29
N ALA A 98 18.42 -32.44 -4.98
CA ALA A 98 18.94 -32.52 -3.61
C ALA A 98 18.22 -31.56 -2.64
N LEU A 99 17.75 -30.40 -3.15
CA LEU A 99 16.95 -29.44 -2.39
C LEU A 99 15.58 -30.02 -2.00
N GLU A 100 14.87 -30.68 -2.91
CA GLU A 100 13.56 -31.31 -2.64
C GLU A 100 13.64 -32.54 -1.72
N GLN A 101 14.84 -33.06 -1.47
CA GLN A 101 15.07 -34.17 -0.54
C GLN A 101 15.19 -33.71 0.92
N LEU A 102 15.35 -32.40 1.16
CA LEU A 102 15.44 -31.84 2.51
C LEU A 102 14.12 -32.02 3.31
N PRO A 103 14.21 -32.10 4.66
CA PRO A 103 13.07 -31.97 5.56
C PRO A 103 12.30 -30.65 5.33
N ILE A 104 10.99 -30.67 5.53
CA ILE A 104 10.10 -29.53 5.28
C ILE A 104 10.48 -28.34 6.16
N GLU A 105 10.93 -28.61 7.39
CA GLU A 105 11.36 -27.63 8.38
C GLU A 105 12.61 -26.86 7.91
N LEU A 106 13.52 -27.52 7.18
CA LEU A 106 14.67 -26.87 6.56
C LEU A 106 14.26 -26.08 5.33
N LEU A 107 13.29 -26.55 4.54
CA LEU A 107 12.74 -25.80 3.41
C LEU A 107 12.00 -24.53 3.86
N GLU A 108 11.16 -24.63 4.89
CA GLU A 108 10.53 -23.49 5.56
C GLU A 108 11.59 -22.49 6.08
N ARG A 109 12.67 -22.98 6.71
CA ARG A 109 13.74 -22.12 7.24
C ARG A 109 14.56 -21.44 6.14
N ILE A 110 14.94 -22.16 5.08
CA ILE A 110 15.65 -21.61 3.91
C ILE A 110 14.79 -20.53 3.25
N PHE A 111 13.50 -20.81 3.04
CA PHE A 111 12.58 -19.85 2.46
C PHE A 111 12.38 -18.61 3.33
N LEU A 112 12.20 -18.75 4.64
CA LEU A 112 12.09 -17.61 5.56
C LEU A 112 13.38 -16.80 5.68
N TYR A 113 14.56 -17.41 5.46
CA TYR A 113 15.83 -16.70 5.45
C TYR A 113 16.06 -15.93 4.13
N ALA A 114 15.67 -16.51 3.00
CA ALA A 114 15.85 -15.90 1.68
C ALA A 114 14.71 -14.94 1.28
N LEU A 115 13.51 -15.11 1.83
CA LEU A 115 12.26 -14.38 1.53
C LEU A 115 11.85 -14.33 0.04
N GLU A 116 12.48 -15.15 -0.79
CA GLU A 116 12.36 -15.12 -2.25
C GLU A 116 11.17 -15.96 -2.75
N THR A 117 10.11 -15.30 -3.23
CA THR A 117 8.90 -16.01 -3.71
C THR A 117 9.09 -16.82 -4.99
N ASN A 118 10.15 -16.58 -5.75
CA ASN A 118 10.54 -17.46 -6.87
C ASN A 118 10.98 -18.85 -6.39
N PHE A 119 11.33 -19.04 -5.11
CA PHE A 119 11.54 -20.37 -4.51
C PHE A 119 10.30 -21.28 -4.69
N CYS A 120 9.10 -20.73 -4.48
CA CYS A 120 7.84 -21.43 -4.69
C CYS A 120 7.56 -21.76 -6.17
N ARG A 121 8.23 -21.07 -7.11
CA ARG A 121 8.09 -21.31 -8.56
C ARG A 121 9.06 -22.37 -9.10
N ALA A 122 10.15 -22.64 -8.37
CA ALA A 122 11.18 -23.60 -8.78
C ALA A 122 10.66 -25.05 -8.79
N SER A 123 9.74 -25.41 -7.89
CA SER A 123 9.11 -26.73 -7.87
C SER A 123 7.74 -26.72 -7.17
N PRO A 124 6.74 -27.49 -7.67
CA PRO A 124 5.48 -27.72 -6.97
C PRO A 124 5.65 -28.35 -5.57
N PHE A 125 6.72 -29.14 -5.34
CA PHE A 125 6.99 -29.70 -4.02
C PHE A 125 7.44 -28.60 -3.05
N LEU A 126 8.36 -27.73 -3.48
CA LEU A 126 8.81 -26.58 -2.68
C LEU A 126 7.66 -25.62 -2.38
N ALA A 127 6.81 -25.34 -3.37
CA ALA A 127 5.57 -24.59 -3.16
C ALA A 127 4.71 -25.21 -2.05
N SER A 128 4.39 -26.50 -2.16
CA SER A 128 3.57 -27.20 -1.16
C SER A 128 4.22 -27.26 0.22
N ALA A 129 5.55 -27.24 0.32
CA ALA A 129 6.28 -27.27 1.58
C ALA A 129 6.19 -25.93 2.34
N VAL A 130 6.23 -24.80 1.62
CA VAL A 130 6.21 -23.45 2.23
C VAL A 130 4.83 -22.78 2.20
N SER A 131 3.85 -23.37 1.51
CA SER A 131 2.45 -22.91 1.46
C SER A 131 1.64 -23.27 2.72
N SER A 132 2.24 -23.20 3.91
CA SER A 132 1.58 -23.49 5.19
C SER A 132 1.01 -22.22 5.82
N GLU A 133 -0.11 -22.35 6.56
CA GLU A 133 -0.74 -21.22 7.29
C GLU A 133 0.25 -20.54 8.26
N ARG A 134 1.17 -21.33 8.80
CA ARG A 134 2.24 -20.89 9.69
C ARG A 134 3.24 -19.99 8.96
N ILE A 135 3.59 -20.27 7.72
CA ILE A 135 4.46 -19.42 6.91
C ILE A 135 3.74 -18.13 6.52
N TYR A 136 2.49 -18.21 6.06
CA TYR A 136 1.73 -17.03 5.63
C TYR A 136 1.56 -16.00 6.75
N ARG A 137 1.17 -16.43 7.97
CA ARG A 137 1.08 -15.50 9.11
C ARG A 137 2.43 -14.91 9.50
N THR A 138 3.51 -15.68 9.43
CA THR A 138 4.86 -15.20 9.76
C THR A 138 5.36 -14.18 8.72
N LEU A 139 5.15 -14.42 7.42
CA LEU A 139 5.49 -13.46 6.37
C LEU A 139 4.74 -12.12 6.55
N ILE A 140 3.44 -12.16 6.84
CA ILE A 140 2.65 -10.95 7.12
C ILE A 140 3.21 -10.23 8.35
N ARG A 141 3.49 -10.97 9.45
CA ARG A 141 4.07 -10.37 10.67
C ARG A 141 5.43 -9.74 10.42
N LEU A 142 6.35 -10.43 9.74
CA LEU A 142 7.67 -9.90 9.37
C LEU A 142 7.57 -8.64 8.51
N ALA A 143 6.67 -8.63 7.52
CA ALA A 143 6.52 -7.52 6.59
C ALA A 143 5.98 -6.25 7.28
N PHE A 144 4.95 -6.38 8.13
CA PHE A 144 4.26 -5.24 8.73
C PHE A 144 4.72 -4.87 10.15
N PHE A 145 5.53 -5.69 10.84
CA PHE A 145 6.12 -5.34 12.14
C PHE A 145 7.50 -4.68 11.98
N LYS A 146 7.62 -3.40 12.34
CA LYS A 146 8.88 -2.65 12.30
C LYS A 146 9.62 -2.67 13.64
N ASP A 147 10.65 -3.50 13.72
CA ASP A 147 11.57 -3.56 14.86
C ASP A 147 12.82 -2.69 14.65
N THR A 148 12.65 -1.38 14.72
CA THR A 148 13.79 -0.45 14.88
C THR A 148 14.39 -0.57 16.26
N GLU A 149 15.72 -0.68 16.30
CA GLU A 149 16.48 -0.44 17.53
C GLU A 149 16.28 1.02 17.94
N HIS A 150 15.95 1.23 19.21
CA HIS A 150 16.50 2.38 19.91
C HIS A 150 17.83 1.93 20.47
N GLU A 151 18.90 2.17 19.71
CA GLU A 151 20.24 2.21 20.27
C GLU A 151 20.30 3.22 21.43
N GLY A 152 21.26 3.00 22.32
CA GLY A 152 21.29 3.51 23.68
C GLY A 152 20.89 4.97 23.90
N ASN A 153 20.06 5.19 24.93
CA ASN A 153 20.36 6.13 26.02
C ASN A 153 19.29 6.06 27.14
N CYS A 154 19.30 4.97 27.93
CA CYS A 154 18.60 4.92 29.22
C CYS A 154 19.34 4.01 30.20
N LEU A 155 19.82 4.56 31.32
CA LEU A 155 20.67 3.89 32.32
C LEU A 155 20.10 2.54 32.82
N PRO A 156 20.95 1.58 33.24
CA PRO A 156 20.53 0.26 33.66
C PRO A 156 19.88 0.28 35.06
N VAL A 157 18.55 0.18 35.10
CA VAL A 157 17.78 -0.06 36.34
C VAL A 157 17.63 -1.57 36.56
N PRO A 158 17.79 -2.10 37.79
CA PRO A 158 17.48 -3.49 38.12
C PRO A 158 16.04 -3.87 37.69
N GLY A 159 15.82 -5.13 37.31
CA GLY A 159 14.53 -5.60 36.79
C GLY A 159 14.27 -5.26 35.31
N ARG A 160 14.69 -4.09 34.81
CA ARG A 160 14.45 -3.68 33.40
C ARG A 160 15.00 -4.72 32.40
N ARG A 161 16.21 -5.26 32.64
CA ARG A 161 16.82 -6.30 31.79
C ARG A 161 15.93 -7.54 31.61
N GLN A 162 15.22 -7.97 32.66
CA GLN A 162 14.38 -9.16 32.59
C GLN A 162 13.10 -8.90 31.78
N ARG A 163 12.49 -7.72 31.88
CA ARG A 163 11.29 -7.37 31.09
C ARG A 163 11.58 -7.04 29.63
N VAL A 164 12.71 -6.40 29.34
CA VAL A 164 13.24 -6.28 27.97
C VAL A 164 13.41 -7.68 27.36
N LYS A 165 13.94 -8.63 28.15
CA LYS A 165 14.12 -10.02 27.72
C LYS A 165 12.80 -10.73 27.47
N THR A 166 11.81 -10.66 28.39
CA THR A 166 10.51 -11.31 28.18
C THR A 166 9.72 -10.70 27.02
N ALA A 167 9.76 -9.38 26.84
CA ALA A 167 9.17 -8.73 25.66
C ALA A 167 9.81 -9.22 24.36
N ARG A 168 11.15 -9.31 24.31
CA ARG A 168 11.90 -9.85 23.16
C ARG A 168 11.55 -11.32 22.90
N GLU A 169 11.48 -12.14 23.95
CA GLU A 169 11.09 -13.56 23.87
C GLU A 169 9.65 -13.73 23.33
N ARG A 170 8.71 -12.87 23.76
CA ARG A 170 7.31 -12.88 23.28
C ARG A 170 7.17 -12.44 21.82
N ILE A 171 7.90 -11.39 21.41
CA ILE A 171 7.95 -10.94 20.00
C ILE A 171 8.57 -12.03 19.12
N ALA A 172 9.64 -12.70 19.59
CA ALA A 172 10.25 -13.82 18.89
C ALA A 172 9.32 -15.03 18.76
N GLU A 173 8.55 -15.36 19.82
CA GLU A 173 7.52 -16.41 19.76
C GLU A 173 6.45 -16.10 18.70
N ALA A 174 5.99 -14.85 18.65
CA ALA A 174 5.00 -14.39 17.67
C ALA A 174 5.50 -14.48 16.21
N LEU A 175 6.81 -14.51 15.97
CA LEU A 175 7.41 -14.59 14.64
C LEU A 175 7.78 -16.01 14.19
N LYS A 176 7.79 -17.01 15.09
CA LYS A 176 8.12 -18.41 14.73
C LYS A 176 7.26 -18.94 13.57
N PRO A 177 7.86 -19.51 12.49
CA PRO A 177 9.19 -20.13 12.48
C PRO A 177 10.37 -19.21 12.11
N ALA A 178 10.15 -17.93 11.82
CA ALA A 178 11.24 -17.04 11.46
C ALA A 178 12.19 -16.78 12.63
N ASP A 179 13.46 -16.57 12.32
CA ASP A 179 14.45 -16.11 13.28
C ASP A 179 14.24 -14.61 13.51
N TYR A 180 13.89 -14.22 14.74
CA TYR A 180 13.69 -12.82 15.10
C TYR A 180 14.96 -11.97 14.99
N ASN A 181 16.15 -12.59 14.99
CA ASN A 181 17.40 -11.87 14.77
C ASN A 181 17.60 -11.47 13.30
N MET A 182 16.80 -12.03 12.38
CA MET A 182 16.79 -11.62 10.96
C MET A 182 15.98 -10.33 10.80
N ARG A 183 16.62 -9.19 11.11
CA ARG A 183 16.02 -7.87 10.93
C ARG A 183 16.04 -7.47 9.47
N LEU A 184 14.88 -7.06 8.96
CA LEU A 184 14.75 -6.43 7.64
C LEU A 184 15.01 -4.93 7.76
N ASP A 185 15.88 -4.43 6.90
CA ASP A 185 15.99 -3.00 6.66
C ASP A 185 14.72 -2.46 5.98
N GLU A 186 14.68 -1.16 5.72
CA GLU A 186 13.47 -0.53 5.18
C GLU A 186 13.19 -0.91 3.72
N THR A 187 14.26 -1.10 2.93
CA THR A 187 14.18 -1.48 1.52
C THR A 187 13.72 -2.92 1.35
N ASP A 188 14.27 -3.86 2.11
CA ASP A 188 13.87 -5.26 2.14
C ASP A 188 12.44 -5.42 2.69
N ARG A 189 12.04 -4.60 3.66
CA ARG A 189 10.66 -4.54 4.15
C ARG A 189 9.69 -4.07 3.07
N ALA A 190 10.02 -3.01 2.34
CA ALA A 190 9.21 -2.54 1.22
C ALA A 190 9.12 -3.60 0.11
N ASN A 191 10.24 -4.24 -0.23
CA ASN A 191 10.31 -5.33 -1.21
C ASN A 191 9.49 -6.55 -0.78
N LEU A 192 9.56 -6.95 0.49
CA LEU A 192 8.76 -8.04 1.04
C LEU A 192 7.26 -7.73 0.97
N GLN A 193 6.84 -6.54 1.44
CA GLN A 193 5.44 -6.09 1.32
C GLN A 193 4.97 -6.10 -0.13
N ALA A 194 5.76 -5.53 -1.05
CA ALA A 194 5.45 -5.51 -2.49
C ALA A 194 5.25 -6.91 -3.06
N THR A 195 6.06 -7.87 -2.60
CA THR A 195 6.07 -9.24 -3.11
C THR A 195 4.93 -10.08 -2.53
N ILE A 196 4.66 -9.99 -1.23
CA ILE A 196 3.55 -10.75 -0.62
C ILE A 196 2.18 -10.22 -1.07
N LEU A 197 1.99 -8.91 -1.21
CA LEU A 197 0.70 -8.32 -1.63
C LEU A 197 0.36 -8.67 -3.10
N ARG A 198 1.35 -8.99 -3.94
CA ARG A 198 1.14 -9.51 -5.29
C ARG A 198 0.77 -10.99 -5.32
N CYS A 199 0.91 -11.72 -4.22
CA CYS A 199 0.63 -13.15 -4.14
C CYS A 199 -0.85 -13.41 -3.82
N ARG A 200 -1.48 -14.33 -4.57
CA ARG A 200 -2.90 -14.71 -4.41
C ARG A 200 -3.26 -15.27 -3.02
N TRP A 201 -2.26 -15.71 -2.24
CA TRP A 201 -2.49 -16.16 -0.87
C TRP A 201 -2.61 -15.00 0.12
N CYS A 202 -2.14 -13.80 -0.19
CA CYS A 202 -2.18 -12.64 0.71
C CYS A 202 -3.50 -11.89 0.51
N THR A 203 -4.53 -12.28 1.28
CA THR A 203 -5.88 -11.69 1.20
C THR A 203 -6.16 -10.73 2.37
N LYS A 204 -7.15 -9.84 2.21
CA LYS A 204 -7.66 -8.94 3.27
C LYS A 204 -7.87 -9.70 4.58
N LYS A 205 -8.67 -10.78 4.57
CA LYS A 205 -8.98 -11.61 5.76
C LYS A 205 -7.72 -12.13 6.47
N ARG A 206 -6.67 -12.51 5.73
CA ARG A 206 -5.40 -12.99 6.32
C ARG A 206 -4.59 -11.89 6.98
N ILE A 207 -4.59 -10.69 6.42
CA ILE A 207 -3.96 -9.50 7.01
C ILE A 207 -4.71 -9.11 8.29
N LEU A 208 -6.04 -9.03 8.24
CA LEU A 208 -6.90 -8.68 9.38
C LEU A 208 -6.67 -9.60 10.59
N VAL A 209 -6.58 -10.92 10.38
CA VAL A 209 -6.30 -11.91 11.44
C VAL A 209 -4.94 -11.67 12.13
N GLN A 210 -3.96 -10.98 11.49
CA GLN A 210 -2.68 -10.66 12.13
C GLN A 210 -2.65 -9.32 12.86
N LEU A 211 -3.56 -8.38 12.55
CA LEU A 211 -3.60 -7.05 13.18
C LEU A 211 -3.55 -7.06 14.72
N PRO A 212 -4.30 -7.90 15.45
CA PRO A 212 -4.23 -7.87 16.91
C PRO A 212 -2.91 -8.41 17.45
N VAL A 213 -2.30 -9.41 16.81
CA VAL A 213 -0.98 -9.92 17.21
C VAL A 213 0.09 -8.85 16.94
N LEU A 214 0.00 -8.14 15.82
CA LEU A 214 0.87 -6.99 15.55
C LEU A 214 0.66 -5.84 16.56
N THR A 215 -0.58 -5.60 16.98
CA THR A 215 -0.91 -4.63 18.04
C THR A 215 -0.26 -5.05 19.37
N GLN A 216 -0.42 -6.31 19.78
CA GLN A 216 0.26 -6.87 20.96
C GLN A 216 1.78 -6.74 20.86
N MET A 217 2.40 -7.07 19.72
CA MET A 217 3.85 -6.93 19.50
C MET A 217 4.32 -5.48 19.65
N ASN A 218 3.52 -4.50 19.20
CA ASN A 218 3.82 -3.08 19.43
C ASN A 218 3.74 -2.69 20.92
N ILE A 219 2.79 -3.21 21.70
CA ILE A 219 2.73 -2.97 23.16
C ILE A 219 3.90 -3.65 23.88
N TRP A 220 4.23 -4.90 23.53
CA TRP A 220 5.42 -5.59 24.04
C TRP A 220 6.68 -4.77 23.77
N LYS A 221 6.82 -4.16 22.59
CA LYS A 221 7.97 -3.32 22.23
C LYS A 221 7.98 -1.98 22.98
N HIS A 222 6.89 -1.22 22.92
CA HIS A 222 6.86 0.20 23.32
C HIS A 222 6.45 0.46 24.77
N TRP A 223 5.81 -0.49 25.45
CA TRP A 223 5.40 -0.37 26.86
C TRP A 223 6.17 -1.34 27.77
N VAL A 224 6.11 -2.64 27.49
CA VAL A 224 6.78 -3.65 28.35
C VAL A 224 8.29 -3.65 28.14
N GLY A 225 8.73 -3.55 26.88
CA GLY A 225 10.14 -3.52 26.48
C GLY A 225 10.87 -2.24 26.87
N THR A 226 10.15 -1.13 27.07
CA THR A 226 10.70 0.11 27.65
C THR A 226 10.77 0.05 29.18
N GLY A 227 10.05 -0.90 29.80
CA GLY A 227 10.05 -1.14 31.24
C GLY A 227 9.08 -0.27 32.03
N ILE A 228 7.98 0.16 31.41
CA ILE A 228 6.90 0.90 32.10
C ILE A 228 6.10 -0.08 32.97
N GLU A 229 5.78 0.33 34.19
CA GLU A 229 5.03 -0.47 35.17
C GLU A 229 3.65 0.14 35.43
N ILE A 230 2.58 -0.64 35.33
CA ILE A 230 1.25 -0.18 35.76
C ILE A 230 1.15 -0.32 37.28
N SER A 231 0.85 0.78 37.98
CA SER A 231 0.71 0.79 39.45
C SER A 231 -0.66 0.29 39.92
N ASP A 232 -1.68 0.39 39.08
CA ASP A 232 -3.04 -0.08 39.35
C ASP A 232 -3.21 -1.57 39.03
N PRO A 233 -3.63 -2.43 39.99
CA PRO A 233 -3.85 -3.85 39.73
C PRO A 233 -4.97 -4.11 38.69
N VAL A 234 -5.96 -3.22 38.54
CA VAL A 234 -7.04 -3.39 37.54
C VAL A 234 -6.49 -3.15 36.12
N GLY A 235 -5.75 -2.06 35.93
CA GLY A 235 -5.02 -1.76 34.70
C GLY A 235 -4.00 -2.83 34.33
N GLN A 236 -3.26 -3.39 35.30
CA GLN A 236 -2.31 -4.48 35.05
C GLN A 236 -3.03 -5.76 34.60
N THR A 237 -4.14 -6.13 35.24
CA THR A 237 -4.97 -7.28 34.81
C THR A 237 -5.50 -7.06 33.39
N THR A 238 -5.95 -5.84 33.08
CA THR A 238 -6.44 -5.46 31.75
C THR A 238 -5.35 -5.56 30.69
N LEU A 239 -4.11 -5.18 31.01
CA LEU A 239 -2.94 -5.34 30.16
C LEU A 239 -2.59 -6.81 29.93
N ASP A 240 -2.60 -7.63 30.98
CA ASP A 240 -2.29 -9.07 30.88
C ASP A 240 -3.34 -9.83 30.06
N ASP A 241 -4.63 -9.49 30.20
CA ASP A 241 -5.72 -10.00 29.35
C ASP A 241 -5.52 -9.59 27.88
N PHE A 242 -5.17 -8.32 27.63
CA PHE A 242 -4.89 -7.81 26.28
C PHE A 242 -3.71 -8.55 25.63
N LEU A 243 -2.66 -8.86 26.41
CA LEU A 243 -1.46 -9.56 25.94
C LEU A 243 -1.63 -11.10 25.94
N SER A 244 -2.77 -11.62 26.38
CA SER A 244 -3.10 -13.04 26.38
C SER A 244 -3.39 -13.59 24.97
N VAL A 245 -3.42 -14.91 24.84
CA VAL A 245 -3.78 -15.60 23.59
C VAL A 245 -5.25 -15.37 23.20
N ARG A 246 -6.12 -15.01 24.15
CA ARG A 246 -7.52 -14.61 23.91
C ARG A 246 -7.72 -13.10 23.85
N GLY A 247 -6.67 -12.29 23.98
CA GLY A 247 -6.75 -10.83 24.05
C GLY A 247 -7.42 -10.16 22.85
N HIS A 248 -7.69 -10.91 21.76
CA HIS A 248 -8.57 -10.52 20.66
C HIS A 248 -10.02 -10.24 21.09
N GLU A 249 -10.54 -10.93 22.10
CA GLU A 249 -11.88 -10.71 22.65
C GLU A 249 -11.90 -9.44 23.51
N THR A 250 -10.93 -9.28 24.42
CA THR A 250 -10.73 -8.06 25.23
C THR A 250 -10.49 -6.83 24.37
N LEU A 251 -9.74 -6.97 23.27
CA LEU A 251 -9.52 -5.92 22.27
C LEU A 251 -10.82 -5.42 21.60
N ARG A 252 -11.85 -6.26 21.50
CA ARG A 252 -13.14 -5.90 20.89
C ARG A 252 -14.05 -5.14 21.85
N THR A 253 -13.94 -5.39 23.14
CA THR A 253 -14.78 -4.78 24.19
C THR A 253 -14.10 -3.63 24.91
N PHE A 254 -12.82 -3.37 24.65
CA PHE A 254 -12.08 -2.27 25.28
C PHE A 254 -12.76 -0.91 24.96
N PRO A 255 -13.14 -0.11 25.98
CA PRO A 255 -13.79 1.17 25.76
C PRO A 255 -12.90 2.11 24.95
N THR A 256 -13.52 3.01 24.19
CA THR A 256 -12.82 3.91 23.26
C THR A 256 -11.71 4.69 23.96
N ALA A 257 -10.62 4.94 23.22
CA ALA A 257 -9.27 5.28 23.68
C ALA A 257 -9.08 6.46 24.67
N TYR A 258 -10.16 7.15 25.06
CA TYR A 258 -10.15 8.35 25.90
C TYR A 258 -10.93 8.19 27.22
N THR A 259 -11.71 7.12 27.43
CA THR A 259 -12.56 7.01 28.62
C THR A 259 -11.81 6.56 29.89
N SER A 260 -10.74 5.76 29.74
CA SER A 260 -9.84 5.34 30.82
C SER A 260 -8.51 4.85 30.24
N PRO A 261 -7.46 5.70 30.14
CA PRO A 261 -6.16 5.26 29.64
C PRO A 261 -5.41 4.43 30.70
N LEU A 262 -4.51 3.54 30.25
CA LEU A 262 -3.66 2.76 31.15
C LEU A 262 -2.47 3.61 31.60
N GLU A 263 -2.40 3.94 32.88
CA GLU A 263 -1.29 4.72 33.46
C GLU A 263 -0.19 3.83 34.00
N GLY A 264 1.06 4.26 33.85
CA GLY A 264 2.21 3.54 34.39
C GLY A 264 3.41 4.42 34.65
N THR A 265 4.29 3.99 35.56
CA THR A 265 5.54 4.69 35.87
C THR A 265 6.67 4.09 35.03
N GLY A 266 7.38 4.92 34.29
CA GLY A 266 8.56 4.52 33.55
C GLY A 266 9.78 4.35 34.45
N PRO A 267 10.84 3.69 33.96
CA PRO A 267 12.03 3.40 34.75
C PRO A 267 12.93 4.65 34.97
N ASP A 268 12.49 5.81 34.53
CA ASP A 268 13.04 7.15 34.80
C ASP A 268 12.17 7.94 35.80
N GLY A 269 11.20 7.29 36.44
CA GLY A 269 10.27 7.90 37.40
C GLY A 269 9.22 8.81 36.77
N SER A 270 9.16 8.92 35.43
CA SER A 270 8.12 9.72 34.75
C SER A 270 6.84 8.91 34.57
N THR A 271 5.69 9.56 34.71
CA THR A 271 4.39 8.94 34.43
C THR A 271 4.15 8.88 32.92
N TYR A 272 3.68 7.73 32.46
CA TYR A 272 3.26 7.46 31.09
C TYR A 272 1.78 7.07 31.09
N SER A 273 1.10 7.35 29.99
CA SER A 273 -0.32 7.02 29.80
C SER A 273 -0.52 6.44 28.41
N MET A 274 -1.15 5.26 28.34
CA MET A 274 -1.41 4.53 27.10
C MET A 274 -2.90 4.51 26.77
N SER A 275 -3.24 5.18 25.68
CA SER A 275 -4.54 5.12 25.00
C SER A 275 -4.45 4.13 23.84
N ILE A 276 -5.42 3.23 23.70
CA ILE A 276 -5.47 2.26 22.60
C ILE A 276 -6.78 2.44 21.85
N LYS A 277 -6.72 2.68 20.52
CA LYS A 277 -7.86 2.44 19.63
C LYS A 277 -7.65 1.07 18.95
N PRO A 278 -8.43 0.03 19.29
CA PRO A 278 -8.25 -1.33 18.81
C PRO A 278 -7.95 -1.45 17.32
N LEU A 279 -6.94 -2.27 16.99
CA LEU A 279 -6.39 -2.51 15.66
C LEU A 279 -5.87 -1.29 14.87
N ARG A 280 -6.00 -0.06 15.36
CA ARG A 280 -5.70 1.14 14.57
C ARG A 280 -4.46 1.86 15.06
N TRP A 281 -4.40 2.18 16.35
CA TRP A 281 -3.23 2.80 16.97
C TRP A 281 -3.14 2.56 18.46
N ILE A 282 -1.92 2.61 18.95
CA ILE A 282 -1.57 2.74 20.37
C ILE A 282 -0.92 4.11 20.50
N ASN A 283 -1.29 4.89 21.50
CA ASN A 283 -0.74 6.22 21.74
C ASN A 283 -0.21 6.27 23.18
N ILE A 284 1.10 6.39 23.31
CA ILE A 284 1.80 6.42 24.60
C ILE A 284 2.31 7.84 24.80
N PHE A 285 1.72 8.53 25.78
CA PHE A 285 2.10 9.86 26.22
C PHE A 285 3.03 9.77 27.42
N ARG A 286 4.01 10.67 27.47
CA ARG A 286 4.82 10.94 28.67
C ARG A 286 4.35 12.25 29.33
N TRP A 287 3.95 12.17 30.59
CA TRP A 287 3.59 13.32 31.41
C TRP A 287 4.84 14.06 31.90
N THR A 288 5.41 14.90 31.02
CA THR A 288 6.52 15.80 31.33
C THR A 288 6.32 17.17 30.68
N PRO A 289 6.94 18.26 31.20
CA PRO A 289 6.81 19.61 30.62
C PRO A 289 7.27 19.68 29.15
N LYS A 290 8.22 18.83 28.74
CA LYS A 290 8.43 18.49 27.33
C LYS A 290 7.49 17.34 26.97
N ARG A 291 6.35 17.66 26.34
CA ARG A 291 5.40 16.65 25.86
C ARG A 291 6.08 15.79 24.80
N ALA A 292 6.24 14.51 25.10
CA ALA A 292 6.67 13.50 24.14
C ALA A 292 5.58 12.43 24.04
N SER A 293 5.16 12.11 22.83
CA SER A 293 4.24 11.02 22.54
C SER A 293 4.78 10.15 21.42
N ILE A 294 4.47 8.86 21.47
CA ILE A 294 4.68 7.94 20.37
C ILE A 294 3.34 7.30 20.02
N CYS A 295 3.02 7.25 18.73
CA CYS A 295 1.79 6.67 18.22
C CYS A 295 2.06 5.45 17.32
N PRO A 296 2.58 4.33 17.86
CA PRO A 296 2.79 3.12 17.09
C PRO A 296 1.48 2.58 16.49
N ARG A 297 1.58 2.19 15.23
CA ARG A 297 0.49 1.71 14.38
C ARG A 297 0.45 0.18 14.40
N ALA A 298 -0.73 -0.42 14.23
CA ALA A 298 -0.83 -1.87 14.23
C ALA A 298 -0.04 -2.46 13.04
N MET A 299 -0.03 -1.80 11.88
CA MET A 299 0.86 -2.13 10.76
C MET A 299 1.79 -0.97 10.42
N ASN A 300 3.06 -1.27 10.16
CA ASN A 300 3.96 -0.35 9.47
C ASN A 300 3.91 -0.62 7.96
N ILE A 301 3.37 0.33 7.19
CA ILE A 301 3.23 0.23 5.74
C ILE A 301 4.39 0.97 5.06
N ARG A 302 4.91 0.37 3.99
CA ARG A 302 6.01 0.89 3.18
C ARG A 302 5.72 0.91 1.69
N ILE A 303 4.68 0.23 1.22
CA ILE A 303 4.25 0.29 -0.16
C ILE A 303 2.72 0.20 -0.28
N ILE A 304 2.15 0.99 -1.19
CA ILE A 304 0.79 0.77 -1.70
C ILE A 304 0.91 0.19 -3.12
N PRO A 305 0.54 -1.08 -3.35
CA PRO A 305 0.64 -1.69 -4.67
C PRO A 305 -0.24 -1.01 -5.73
N ASP A 306 0.30 -0.87 -6.95
CA ASP A 306 -0.41 -0.28 -8.10
C ASP A 306 -1.80 -0.88 -8.38
N TYR A 307 -2.06 -2.15 -8.02
CA TYR A 307 -3.37 -2.78 -8.22
C TYR A 307 -4.45 -2.29 -7.23
N LEU A 308 -4.06 -1.76 -6.05
CA LEU A 308 -4.98 -1.09 -5.13
C LEU A 308 -5.30 0.33 -5.62
N LEU A 309 -4.37 0.93 -6.38
CA LEU A 309 -4.48 2.30 -6.87
C LEU A 309 -5.24 2.38 -8.20
N ARG A 310 -4.89 1.53 -9.17
CA ARG A 310 -5.52 1.47 -10.51
C ARG A 310 -6.71 0.50 -10.58
N GLY A 311 -6.91 -0.33 -9.57
CA GLY A 311 -7.80 -1.48 -9.64
C GLY A 311 -7.15 -2.67 -10.37
N ARG A 312 -7.97 -3.69 -10.66
CA ARG A 312 -7.55 -4.90 -11.39
C ARG A 312 -8.18 -4.92 -12.78
N ARG A 313 -7.49 -5.54 -13.75
CA ARG A 313 -8.10 -5.84 -15.04
C ARG A 313 -9.15 -6.93 -14.86
N THR A 314 -10.31 -6.76 -15.51
CA THR A 314 -11.38 -7.77 -15.58
C THR A 314 -10.88 -9.06 -16.25
N GLY A 315 -11.64 -10.16 -16.12
CA GLY A 315 -11.26 -11.46 -16.69
C GLY A 315 -11.01 -11.43 -18.20
N ASP A 316 -11.75 -10.58 -18.92
CA ASP A 316 -11.61 -10.35 -20.36
C ASP A 316 -10.47 -9.38 -20.72
N GLY A 317 -9.83 -8.78 -19.70
CA GLY A 317 -8.70 -7.88 -19.81
C GLY A 317 -9.03 -6.48 -20.37
N LYS A 318 -10.26 -6.21 -20.78
CA LYS A 318 -10.64 -4.96 -21.48
C LYS A 318 -10.73 -3.76 -20.55
N GLU A 319 -11.23 -3.96 -19.33
CA GLU A 319 -11.57 -2.89 -18.40
C GLU A 319 -10.82 -3.04 -17.08
N TRP A 320 -10.72 -1.94 -16.34
CA TRP A 320 -10.21 -1.90 -14.98
C TRP A 320 -11.39 -1.74 -14.02
N CYS A 321 -11.41 -2.51 -12.94
CA CYS A 321 -12.41 -2.39 -11.89
C CYS A 321 -11.78 -2.48 -10.50
N PHE A 322 -12.45 -1.87 -9.53
CA PHE A 322 -12.11 -2.00 -8.11
C PHE A 322 -13.00 -3.09 -7.50
N ALA A 323 -12.39 -4.06 -6.82
CA ALA A 323 -13.12 -5.00 -5.98
C ALA A 323 -13.28 -4.40 -4.58
N GLU A 324 -14.41 -4.65 -3.92
CA GLU A 324 -14.66 -4.13 -2.55
C GLU A 324 -13.56 -4.55 -1.56
N GLU A 325 -13.03 -5.79 -1.65
CA GLU A 325 -11.90 -6.22 -0.81
C GLU A 325 -10.61 -5.43 -1.04
N ASP A 326 -10.36 -4.95 -2.26
CA ASP A 326 -9.19 -4.12 -2.57
C ASP A 326 -9.40 -2.69 -2.04
N LEU A 327 -10.61 -2.14 -2.12
CA LEU A 327 -10.96 -0.83 -1.54
C LEU A 327 -10.87 -0.85 0.00
N ASP A 328 -11.40 -1.90 0.63
CA ASP A 328 -11.28 -2.11 2.08
C ASP A 328 -9.81 -2.22 2.52
N LEU A 329 -8.96 -2.86 1.71
CA LEU A 329 -7.53 -2.98 1.99
C LEU A 329 -6.79 -1.65 1.79
N LEU A 330 -7.18 -0.84 0.79
CA LEU A 330 -6.67 0.52 0.60
C LEU A 330 -7.06 1.44 1.77
N GLU A 331 -8.32 1.38 2.23
CA GLU A 331 -8.79 2.13 3.40
C GLU A 331 -8.08 1.67 4.68
N LEU A 332 -7.91 0.36 4.90
CA LEU A 332 -7.09 -0.16 5.98
C LEU A 332 -5.66 0.39 5.92
N PHE A 333 -5.06 0.47 4.73
CA PHE A 333 -3.71 1.00 4.58
C PHE A 333 -3.64 2.48 4.93
N ARG A 334 -4.63 3.26 4.47
CA ARG A 334 -4.78 4.69 4.80
C ARG A 334 -4.98 4.90 6.31
N GLN A 335 -5.76 4.06 6.98
CA GLN A 335 -5.99 4.10 8.43
C GLN A 335 -4.75 3.79 9.27
N GLN A 336 -3.91 2.86 8.82
CA GLN A 336 -2.68 2.47 9.52
C GLN A 336 -1.56 3.48 9.32
N TYR A 337 -1.52 4.16 8.17
CA TYR A 337 -0.57 5.24 7.91
C TYR A 337 -0.90 6.49 8.74
N ASP A 338 -2.13 6.98 8.66
CA ASP A 338 -2.63 8.15 9.41
C ASP A 338 -1.83 9.47 9.17
N TRP A 339 -2.17 10.53 9.89
CA TRP A 339 -1.57 11.86 9.78
C TRP A 339 -0.11 11.95 10.30
N CYS A 340 0.44 10.88 10.91
CA CYS A 340 1.72 10.94 11.62
C CYS A 340 2.97 10.72 10.74
N GLY A 341 2.81 10.43 9.45
CA GLY A 341 3.92 10.16 8.52
C GLY A 341 4.31 11.37 7.65
N THR A 342 5.51 11.30 7.07
CA THR A 342 6.11 12.37 6.24
C THR A 342 5.64 12.39 4.79
N GLY A 343 4.88 11.38 4.38
CA GLY A 343 4.46 11.13 3.00
C GLY A 343 5.56 10.46 2.15
N HIS A 344 6.83 10.67 2.48
CA HIS A 344 7.99 10.08 1.81
C HIS A 344 8.27 8.63 2.20
N ASP A 345 7.78 8.19 3.36
CA ASP A 345 8.11 6.88 3.95
C ASP A 345 7.21 5.72 3.49
N VAL A 346 6.30 6.00 2.53
CA VAL A 346 5.54 5.00 1.78
C VAL A 346 5.76 5.22 0.28
N SER A 347 6.19 4.17 -0.42
CA SER A 347 6.40 4.17 -1.86
C SER A 347 5.13 3.76 -2.61
N PHE A 348 4.77 4.48 -3.67
CA PHE A 348 3.77 4.06 -4.65
C PHE A 348 3.83 4.93 -5.92
N SER A 349 3.24 4.44 -7.01
CA SER A 349 3.22 5.16 -8.29
C SER A 349 2.10 6.21 -8.33
N ARG A 350 2.44 7.51 -8.38
CA ARG A 350 1.43 8.58 -8.64
C ARG A 350 0.72 8.31 -9.97
N ASN A 351 1.43 7.84 -10.99
CA ASN A 351 0.83 7.51 -12.28
C ASN A 351 -0.20 6.37 -12.17
N ALA A 352 -0.01 5.39 -11.27
CA ALA A 352 -1.01 4.35 -11.03
C ALA A 352 -2.25 4.90 -10.31
N LEU A 353 -2.06 5.78 -9.32
CA LEU A 353 -3.10 6.49 -8.60
C LEU A 353 -3.93 7.40 -9.51
N GLN A 354 -3.29 8.18 -10.37
CA GLN A 354 -3.95 9.07 -11.32
C GLN A 354 -4.71 8.29 -12.42
N SER A 355 -4.15 7.18 -12.93
CA SER A 355 -4.94 6.24 -13.76
C SER A 355 -6.14 5.64 -12.99
N GLY A 356 -5.99 5.46 -11.68
CA GLY A 356 -7.02 4.96 -10.78
C GLY A 356 -8.18 5.92 -10.59
N ILE A 357 -7.88 7.21 -10.39
CA ILE A 357 -8.88 8.29 -10.31
C ILE A 357 -9.69 8.34 -11.61
N GLN A 358 -9.01 8.34 -12.76
CA GLN A 358 -9.67 8.23 -14.08
C GLN A 358 -10.53 6.96 -14.21
N THR A 359 -10.02 5.82 -13.72
CA THR A 359 -10.79 4.55 -13.71
C THR A 359 -12.03 4.67 -12.83
N ALA A 360 -11.94 5.29 -11.66
CA ALA A 360 -13.06 5.46 -10.74
C ALA A 360 -14.14 6.42 -11.30
N ILE A 361 -13.73 7.50 -11.98
CA ILE A 361 -14.64 8.42 -12.68
C ILE A 361 -15.35 7.67 -13.81
N THR A 362 -14.61 7.02 -14.71
CA THR A 362 -15.19 6.31 -15.87
C THR A 362 -16.02 5.08 -15.51
N SER A 363 -15.71 4.40 -14.41
CA SER A 363 -16.53 3.30 -13.85
C SER A 363 -17.60 3.75 -12.85
N GLN A 364 -17.79 5.07 -12.68
CA GLN A 364 -18.77 5.68 -11.78
C GLN A 364 -18.66 5.20 -10.31
N ASN A 365 -17.49 4.72 -9.89
CA ASN A 365 -17.28 4.19 -8.55
C ASN A 365 -16.88 5.31 -7.58
N MET A 366 -17.88 5.97 -7.00
CA MET A 366 -17.69 7.10 -6.07
C MET A 366 -16.91 6.70 -4.81
N ARG A 367 -17.02 5.45 -4.34
CA ARG A 367 -16.26 4.92 -3.20
C ARG A 367 -14.76 4.85 -3.51
N ALA A 368 -14.40 4.33 -4.67
CA ALA A 368 -13.03 4.29 -5.16
C ALA A 368 -12.48 5.70 -5.38
N LEU A 369 -13.24 6.58 -6.04
CA LEU A 369 -12.86 7.97 -6.30
C LEU A 369 -12.52 8.70 -4.99
N THR A 370 -13.43 8.64 -4.01
CA THR A 370 -13.24 9.25 -2.68
C THR A 370 -11.99 8.71 -1.98
N SER A 371 -11.79 7.39 -1.98
CA SER A 371 -10.66 6.76 -1.29
C SER A 371 -9.31 7.12 -1.95
N LEU A 372 -9.28 7.19 -3.28
CA LEU A 372 -8.08 7.55 -4.05
C LEU A 372 -7.72 9.03 -3.92
N LEU A 373 -8.72 9.95 -3.96
CA LEU A 373 -8.49 11.37 -3.73
C LEU A 373 -7.96 11.64 -2.31
N LYS A 374 -8.50 10.96 -1.29
CA LYS A 374 -7.97 11.00 0.09
C LYS A 374 -6.52 10.50 0.18
N VAL A 375 -6.09 9.58 -0.67
CA VAL A 375 -4.70 9.09 -0.74
C VAL A 375 -3.80 10.09 -1.48
N ASP A 376 -4.19 10.61 -2.64
CA ASP A 376 -3.37 11.60 -3.37
C ASP A 376 -3.16 12.85 -2.50
N GLU A 377 -4.23 13.39 -1.93
CA GLU A 377 -4.14 14.59 -1.10
C GLU A 377 -3.30 14.40 0.15
N LEU A 378 -3.55 13.34 0.94
CA LEU A 378 -2.79 13.07 2.16
C LEU A 378 -1.31 12.95 1.86
N PHE A 379 -0.92 12.09 0.92
CA PHE A 379 0.50 11.81 0.69
C PHE A 379 1.21 12.98 0.00
N PHE A 380 0.60 13.65 -0.98
CA PHE A 380 1.28 14.74 -1.68
C PHE A 380 1.29 16.05 -0.89
N ARG A 381 0.25 16.38 -0.10
CA ARG A 381 0.35 17.51 0.84
C ARG A 381 1.33 17.23 1.99
N GLN A 382 1.38 16.01 2.54
CA GLN A 382 2.37 15.66 3.58
C GLN A 382 3.81 15.69 3.08
N ARG A 383 4.05 15.24 1.83
CA ARG A 383 5.34 15.46 1.15
C ARG A 383 5.63 16.95 1.07
N SER A 384 4.73 17.75 0.49
CA SER A 384 4.87 19.22 0.37
C SER A 384 5.28 19.94 1.65
N THR A 385 4.92 19.43 2.83
CA THR A 385 5.22 20.04 4.14
C THR A 385 6.42 19.45 4.89
N HIS A 386 7.01 18.34 4.43
CA HIS A 386 8.10 17.65 5.14
C HIS A 386 9.26 17.31 4.22
N ASP A 387 10.48 17.61 4.67
CA ASP A 387 11.68 17.09 4.01
C ASP A 387 11.72 15.55 4.03
N PRO A 388 12.23 14.90 2.97
CA PRO A 388 12.40 13.45 2.96
C PRO A 388 13.35 13.01 4.08
N PRO A 389 12.99 11.99 4.89
CA PRO A 389 13.88 11.49 5.93
C PRO A 389 15.21 10.96 5.35
N PRO A 390 16.31 10.95 6.14
CA PRO A 390 17.60 10.45 5.68
C PRO A 390 17.51 9.04 5.09
N GLY A 391 18.05 8.87 3.87
CA GLY A 391 18.01 7.61 3.13
C GLY A 391 16.76 7.38 2.26
N TYR A 392 15.76 8.27 2.30
CA TYR A 392 14.59 8.19 1.43
C TYR A 392 14.75 9.11 0.22
N ALA A 393 14.33 8.63 -0.95
CA ALA A 393 14.25 9.47 -2.13
C ALA A 393 13.20 10.57 -1.94
N ASN A 394 13.50 11.76 -2.43
CA ASN A 394 12.51 12.81 -2.59
C ASN A 394 11.42 12.33 -3.58
N GLN A 395 10.16 12.29 -3.13
CA GLN A 395 8.99 11.89 -3.93
C GLN A 395 8.00 13.06 -4.15
N HIS A 396 8.44 14.30 -3.93
CA HIS A 396 7.70 15.50 -4.36
C HIS A 396 7.54 15.45 -5.89
N THR A 397 6.34 15.75 -6.39
CA THR A 397 6.04 15.79 -7.84
C THR A 397 5.83 17.21 -8.37
N GLY A 398 5.98 18.22 -7.51
CA GLY A 398 5.84 19.64 -7.83
C GLY A 398 6.01 20.50 -6.57
N GLN A 399 5.97 21.82 -6.76
CA GLN A 399 6.06 22.80 -5.67
C GLN A 399 4.76 22.90 -4.85
N TYR A 400 3.62 22.57 -5.47
CA TYR A 400 2.28 22.66 -4.88
C TYR A 400 1.49 21.38 -5.15
N TYR A 401 0.53 21.07 -4.28
CA TYR A 401 -0.44 20.01 -4.53
C TYR A 401 -1.44 20.47 -5.59
N ALA A 402 -1.62 19.66 -6.63
CA ALA A 402 -2.60 19.87 -7.69
C ALA A 402 -3.08 18.52 -8.23
N ILE A 403 -4.34 18.49 -8.66
CA ILE A 403 -5.01 17.41 -9.37
C ILE A 403 -4.90 17.71 -10.88
N PRO A 404 -4.68 16.72 -11.76
CA PRO A 404 -4.74 16.93 -13.20
C PRO A 404 -6.11 17.47 -13.67
N GLU A 405 -6.09 18.56 -14.44
CA GLU A 405 -7.28 19.21 -15.02
C GLU A 405 -8.15 18.24 -15.85
N ASP A 406 -7.51 17.28 -16.51
CA ASP A 406 -8.15 16.19 -17.28
C ASP A 406 -9.22 15.43 -16.50
N HIS A 407 -9.12 15.33 -15.16
CA HIS A 407 -10.12 14.64 -14.34
C HIS A 407 -11.41 15.44 -14.20
N PHE A 408 -11.32 16.77 -14.10
CA PHE A 408 -12.50 17.65 -14.10
C PHE A 408 -13.23 17.58 -15.44
N LEU A 409 -12.49 17.62 -16.55
CA LEU A 409 -13.06 17.48 -17.90
C LEU A 409 -13.66 16.08 -18.17
N GLN A 410 -13.14 15.04 -17.52
CA GLN A 410 -13.75 13.71 -17.59
C GLN A 410 -15.00 13.57 -16.72
N ALA A 411 -15.05 14.25 -15.56
CA ALA A 411 -16.22 14.25 -14.69
C ALA A 411 -17.45 14.89 -15.37
N ILE A 412 -17.30 16.06 -16.01
CA ILE A 412 -18.41 16.76 -16.68
C ILE A 412 -18.97 16.03 -17.91
N ARG A 413 -18.23 15.05 -18.46
CA ARG A 413 -18.65 14.21 -19.59
C ARG A 413 -19.47 12.98 -19.19
N LEU A 414 -19.64 12.73 -17.89
CA LEU A 414 -20.52 11.68 -17.39
C LEU A 414 -22.00 12.11 -17.54
N PRO A 415 -22.95 11.16 -17.50
CA PRO A 415 -24.36 11.51 -17.29
C PRO A 415 -24.56 12.18 -15.93
N MET A 416 -25.65 12.95 -15.80
CA MET A 416 -26.19 13.37 -14.51
C MET A 416 -26.94 12.19 -13.86
N PRO A 417 -26.84 12.00 -12.53
CA PRO A 417 -26.16 12.86 -11.55
C PRO A 417 -24.67 12.54 -11.33
N GLU A 418 -24.11 11.49 -11.94
CA GLU A 418 -22.73 11.04 -11.69
C GLU A 418 -21.65 12.09 -12.02
N ALA A 419 -21.91 12.94 -13.02
CA ALA A 419 -21.06 14.08 -13.35
C ALA A 419 -20.91 15.04 -12.16
N MET A 420 -22.03 15.49 -11.59
CA MET A 420 -22.06 16.38 -10.43
C MET A 420 -21.35 15.75 -9.23
N HIS A 421 -21.62 14.47 -8.92
CA HIS A 421 -20.94 13.77 -7.82
C HIS A 421 -19.41 13.70 -8.00
N SER A 422 -18.96 13.31 -9.20
CA SER A 422 -17.55 13.19 -9.51
C SER A 422 -16.85 14.55 -9.43
N PHE A 423 -17.49 15.59 -9.96
CA PHE A 423 -16.96 16.95 -9.99
C PHE A 423 -16.89 17.57 -8.58
N ILE A 424 -17.94 17.40 -7.78
CA ILE A 424 -17.97 17.87 -6.38
C ILE A 424 -16.90 17.16 -5.52
N LEU A 425 -16.64 15.86 -5.73
CA LEU A 425 -15.55 15.16 -5.05
C LEU A 425 -14.16 15.68 -5.46
N LEU A 426 -13.97 16.07 -6.72
CA LEU A 426 -12.73 16.70 -7.19
C LEU A 426 -12.55 18.11 -6.60
N LEU A 427 -13.61 18.93 -6.56
CA LEU A 427 -13.61 20.23 -5.87
C LEU A 427 -13.24 20.08 -4.38
N ARG A 428 -13.88 19.15 -3.66
CA ARG A 428 -13.60 18.89 -2.24
C ARG A 428 -12.14 18.47 -1.99
N CYS A 429 -11.49 17.86 -2.98
CA CYS A 429 -10.08 17.49 -2.88
C CYS A 429 -9.12 18.68 -3.12
N ASN A 430 -9.36 19.49 -4.17
CA ASN A 430 -8.61 20.71 -4.47
C ASN A 430 -9.33 21.53 -5.55
N ALA A 431 -10.13 22.52 -5.16
CA ALA A 431 -10.88 23.35 -6.10
C ALA A 431 -9.96 24.20 -7.01
N GLU A 432 -8.78 24.57 -6.50
CA GLU A 432 -7.74 25.33 -7.21
C GLU A 432 -6.99 24.52 -8.28
N SER A 433 -7.43 23.29 -8.55
CA SER A 433 -6.99 22.47 -9.69
C SER A 433 -7.99 22.42 -10.85
N MET A 434 -9.11 23.15 -10.72
CA MET A 434 -10.05 23.35 -11.79
C MET A 434 -9.41 24.20 -12.91
N PRO A 435 -9.60 23.86 -14.20
CA PRO A 435 -9.05 24.65 -15.31
C PRO A 435 -9.80 25.99 -15.45
N PRO A 436 -9.14 27.16 -15.30
CA PRO A 436 -9.82 28.45 -15.26
C PRO A 436 -10.41 28.88 -16.62
N ASP A 437 -9.71 28.58 -17.72
CA ASP A 437 -10.07 29.04 -19.07
C ASP A 437 -10.78 27.94 -19.92
N SER A 438 -11.37 26.93 -19.28
CA SER A 438 -12.01 25.81 -19.99
C SER A 438 -13.42 26.16 -20.47
N SER A 439 -13.59 26.38 -21.78
CA SER A 439 -14.89 26.63 -22.40
C SER A 439 -15.88 25.47 -22.24
N GLU A 440 -15.40 24.22 -22.21
CA GLU A 440 -16.22 23.03 -21.97
C GLU A 440 -16.81 23.04 -20.56
N LEU A 441 -16.01 23.45 -19.58
CA LEU A 441 -16.45 23.57 -18.19
C LEU A 441 -17.41 24.76 -17.99
N THR A 442 -17.12 25.91 -18.60
CA THR A 442 -18.02 27.08 -18.55
C THR A 442 -19.38 26.75 -19.17
N GLN A 443 -19.39 26.05 -20.32
CA GLN A 443 -20.64 25.62 -20.95
C GLN A 443 -21.44 24.69 -20.02
N TRP A 444 -20.79 23.68 -19.42
CA TRP A 444 -21.44 22.78 -18.48
C TRP A 444 -22.01 23.53 -17.26
N ALA A 445 -21.25 24.46 -16.68
CA ALA A 445 -21.72 25.30 -15.55
C ALA A 445 -22.92 26.19 -15.94
N MET A 446 -22.92 26.74 -17.17
CA MET A 446 -24.08 27.47 -17.72
C MET A 446 -25.31 26.56 -17.88
N GLU A 447 -25.13 25.37 -18.44
CA GLU A 447 -26.20 24.37 -18.60
C GLU A 447 -26.83 24.01 -17.25
N LEU A 448 -26.01 23.76 -16.21
CA LEU A 448 -26.48 23.57 -14.83
C LEU A 448 -27.25 24.80 -14.30
N SER A 449 -26.72 26.02 -14.47
CA SER A 449 -27.39 27.25 -14.00
C SER A 449 -28.72 27.54 -14.71
N SER A 450 -28.94 26.95 -15.89
CA SER A 450 -30.19 27.05 -16.66
C SER A 450 -31.16 25.90 -16.41
N TYR A 451 -30.83 24.99 -15.49
CA TYR A 451 -31.60 23.78 -15.21
C TYR A 451 -32.88 24.15 -14.44
N HIS A 452 -34.01 24.22 -15.14
CA HIS A 452 -35.30 24.61 -14.58
C HIS A 452 -36.34 23.49 -14.71
N GLU A 453 -36.32 22.54 -13.77
CA GLU A 453 -37.38 21.55 -13.57
C GLU A 453 -37.94 21.63 -12.14
N ASN A 454 -39.18 21.16 -11.93
CA ASN A 454 -39.96 21.44 -10.71
C ASN A 454 -39.69 20.45 -9.55
N ASN A 455 -38.42 20.12 -9.25
CA ASN A 455 -38.05 19.28 -8.11
C ASN A 455 -36.91 19.90 -7.28
N GLU A 456 -36.82 19.55 -5.99
CA GLU A 456 -35.79 20.05 -5.06
C GLU A 456 -34.34 19.70 -5.50
N ILE A 457 -34.18 18.57 -6.21
CA ILE A 457 -32.91 18.13 -6.80
C ILE A 457 -32.45 19.12 -7.89
N ASP A 458 -33.39 19.67 -8.64
CA ASP A 458 -33.13 20.53 -9.79
C ASP A 458 -32.76 21.95 -9.31
N GLU A 459 -33.35 22.42 -8.21
CA GLU A 459 -32.93 23.65 -7.50
C GLU A 459 -31.47 23.54 -7.02
N ALA A 460 -31.07 22.39 -6.45
CA ALA A 460 -29.71 22.16 -5.99
C ALA A 460 -28.69 22.16 -7.14
N VAL A 461 -29.06 21.59 -8.29
CA VAL A 461 -28.28 21.62 -9.53
C VAL A 461 -28.11 23.06 -10.06
N GLN A 462 -29.20 23.82 -10.08
CA GLN A 462 -29.21 25.21 -10.55
C GLN A 462 -28.28 26.10 -9.70
N LEU A 463 -28.45 26.06 -8.37
CA LEU A 463 -27.66 26.84 -7.42
C LEU A 463 -26.18 26.45 -7.42
N PHE A 464 -25.87 25.16 -7.65
CA PHE A 464 -24.49 24.74 -7.85
C PHE A 464 -23.88 25.32 -9.13
N GLY A 465 -24.65 25.36 -10.24
CA GLY A 465 -24.23 25.99 -11.49
C GLY A 465 -23.96 27.49 -11.35
N GLU A 466 -24.88 28.22 -10.72
CA GLU A 466 -24.72 29.66 -10.41
C GLU A 466 -23.48 29.93 -9.54
N TRP A 467 -23.33 29.20 -8.43
CA TRP A 467 -22.16 29.30 -7.57
C TRP A 467 -20.84 28.97 -8.31
N LEU A 468 -20.85 27.97 -9.19
CA LEU A 468 -19.68 27.53 -9.93
C LEU A 468 -19.22 28.59 -10.93
N LEU A 469 -20.15 29.25 -11.64
CA LEU A 469 -19.83 30.35 -12.56
C LEU A 469 -19.17 31.53 -11.82
N ASP A 470 -19.72 31.92 -10.66
CA ASP A 470 -19.11 32.96 -9.81
C ASP A 470 -17.72 32.52 -9.29
N PHE A 471 -17.56 31.26 -8.93
CA PHE A 471 -16.27 30.74 -8.45
C PHE A 471 -15.22 30.72 -9.57
N MET A 472 -15.59 30.40 -10.81
CA MET A 472 -14.70 30.45 -11.98
C MET A 472 -14.15 31.87 -12.23
N ILE A 473 -14.94 32.92 -11.98
CA ILE A 473 -14.49 34.32 -12.10
C ILE A 473 -13.42 34.66 -11.04
N GLU A 474 -13.56 34.14 -9.81
CA GLU A 474 -12.62 34.40 -8.72
C GLU A 474 -11.41 33.45 -8.67
N LEU A 475 -11.52 32.29 -9.34
CA LEU A 475 -10.57 31.17 -9.27
C LEU A 475 -9.09 31.56 -9.45
N PRO A 476 -8.67 32.42 -10.40
CA PRO A 476 -7.27 32.82 -10.55
C PRO A 476 -6.69 33.44 -9.27
N GLY A 477 -7.49 34.20 -8.52
CA GLY A 477 -7.10 34.75 -7.23
C GLY A 477 -6.94 33.67 -6.15
N TYR A 478 -7.90 32.73 -6.07
CA TYR A 478 -7.79 31.60 -5.13
C TYR A 478 -6.57 30.72 -5.42
N ILE A 479 -6.22 30.48 -6.69
CA ILE A 479 -5.03 29.73 -7.08
C ILE A 479 -3.76 30.37 -6.51
N ASP A 480 -3.59 31.68 -6.65
CA ASP A 480 -2.38 32.38 -6.19
C ASP A 480 -2.32 32.57 -4.66
N GLU A 481 -3.47 32.73 -3.98
CA GLU A 481 -3.51 32.75 -2.51
C GLU A 481 -3.28 31.36 -1.91
N ALA A 482 -3.90 30.31 -2.45
CA ALA A 482 -3.77 28.94 -1.98
C ALA A 482 -2.34 28.38 -2.17
N ARG A 483 -1.60 28.84 -3.19
CA ARG A 483 -0.16 28.53 -3.35
C ARG A 483 0.69 29.12 -2.22
N GLN A 484 0.30 30.24 -1.62
CA GLN A 484 1.05 30.87 -0.54
C GLN A 484 0.77 30.20 0.81
N VAL A 485 -0.51 30.07 1.19
CA VAL A 485 -0.93 29.49 2.47
C VAL A 485 -2.12 28.53 2.26
N PRO A 486 -1.87 27.29 1.78
CA PRO A 486 -2.94 26.36 1.39
C PRO A 486 -4.00 26.14 2.47
N ARG A 487 -3.57 26.02 3.74
CA ARG A 487 -4.44 25.72 4.88
C ARG A 487 -5.45 26.84 5.21
N GLU A 488 -5.11 28.09 4.93
CA GLU A 488 -5.91 29.26 5.31
C GLU A 488 -6.64 29.89 4.12
N LYS A 489 -6.13 29.65 2.89
CA LYS A 489 -6.56 30.32 1.67
C LYS A 489 -7.24 29.43 0.63
N ALA A 490 -6.96 28.13 0.60
CA ALA A 490 -7.70 27.23 -0.28
C ALA A 490 -9.19 27.18 0.13
N LEU A 491 -10.08 26.96 -0.83
CA LEU A 491 -11.50 26.72 -0.61
C LEU A 491 -11.72 25.41 0.14
N PHE A 492 -10.91 24.39 -0.14
CA PHE A 492 -10.89 23.13 0.58
C PHE A 492 -9.46 22.73 0.97
N TYR A 493 -9.30 22.23 2.20
CA TYR A 493 -8.02 21.71 2.69
C TYR A 493 -8.24 20.41 3.46
N HIS A 494 -7.73 19.29 2.95
CA HIS A 494 -8.08 17.94 3.44
C HIS A 494 -9.59 17.67 3.46
N GLY A 495 -10.31 18.17 2.46
CA GLY A 495 -11.77 18.04 2.36
C GLY A 495 -12.58 18.82 3.38
N GLU A 496 -11.93 19.66 4.21
CA GLU A 496 -12.55 20.64 5.09
C GLU A 496 -12.82 21.95 4.31
N LEU A 497 -14.05 22.46 4.38
CA LEU A 497 -14.49 23.67 3.69
C LEU A 497 -14.05 24.94 4.42
N ASN A 498 -13.37 25.84 3.73
CA ASN A 498 -12.95 27.13 4.25
C ASN A 498 -14.13 28.12 4.31
N THR A 499 -14.90 28.04 5.39
CA THR A 499 -16.02 28.95 5.67
C THR A 499 -15.59 30.38 6.06
N GLN A 500 -14.30 30.73 5.98
CA GLN A 500 -13.85 32.12 6.12
C GLN A 500 -13.87 32.86 4.78
N SER A 501 -13.56 32.15 3.69
CA SER A 501 -13.70 32.61 2.30
C SER A 501 -15.13 33.05 1.96
N ARG A 502 -15.29 34.05 1.07
CA ARG A 502 -16.60 34.43 0.51
C ARG A 502 -17.24 33.24 -0.19
N MET A 503 -16.50 32.61 -1.11
CA MET A 503 -17.05 31.51 -1.91
C MET A 503 -17.27 30.24 -1.09
N GLY A 504 -16.49 30.03 -0.02
CA GLY A 504 -16.73 28.94 0.93
C GLY A 504 -17.99 29.11 1.77
N LYS A 505 -18.32 30.35 2.18
CA LYS A 505 -19.61 30.65 2.84
C LYS A 505 -20.78 30.43 1.89
N ARG A 506 -20.70 30.98 0.68
CA ARG A 506 -21.73 30.78 -0.36
C ARG A 506 -21.93 29.31 -0.68
N PHE A 507 -20.86 28.52 -0.85
CA PHE A 507 -20.97 27.08 -1.12
C PHE A 507 -21.75 26.36 0.00
N ARG A 508 -21.49 26.69 1.26
CA ARG A 508 -22.25 26.15 2.39
C ARG A 508 -23.73 26.57 2.36
N ASP A 509 -23.99 27.87 2.24
CA ASP A 509 -25.32 28.46 2.44
C ASP A 509 -26.26 28.27 1.22
N GLU A 510 -25.69 28.17 0.02
CA GLU A 510 -26.41 28.00 -1.25
C GLU A 510 -26.47 26.53 -1.69
N VAL A 511 -25.35 25.79 -1.58
CA VAL A 511 -25.19 24.45 -2.19
C VAL A 511 -25.27 23.30 -1.16
N CYS A 512 -24.42 23.29 -0.13
CA CYS A 512 -24.24 22.11 0.77
C CYS A 512 -25.56 21.56 1.33
N ASP A 513 -26.41 22.44 1.86
CA ASP A 513 -27.66 22.05 2.55
C ASP A 513 -28.74 21.52 1.58
N ARG A 514 -28.55 21.69 0.26
CA ARG A 514 -29.46 21.23 -0.81
C ARG A 514 -28.93 20.04 -1.60
N LEU A 515 -27.66 19.66 -1.44
CA LEU A 515 -27.09 18.54 -2.20
C LEU A 515 -27.83 17.23 -1.86
N PRO A 516 -28.47 16.53 -2.83
CA PRO A 516 -29.35 15.40 -2.50
C PRO A 516 -28.60 14.12 -2.10
N PHE A 517 -27.26 14.13 -2.17
CA PHE A 517 -26.44 12.93 -2.15
C PHE A 517 -25.14 13.12 -1.35
N THR A 518 -24.86 12.12 -0.50
CA THR A 518 -23.82 12.09 0.55
C THR A 518 -24.05 13.04 1.73
N SER A 519 -23.76 12.56 2.94
CA SER A 519 -23.83 13.33 4.18
C SER A 519 -22.73 14.39 4.22
N TRP A 520 -23.01 15.55 3.64
CA TRP A 520 -22.15 16.74 3.71
C TRP A 520 -22.06 17.30 5.14
N ASP A 521 -22.83 16.79 6.09
CA ASP A 521 -22.79 17.03 7.54
C ASP A 521 -21.37 17.26 8.12
N ASN A 522 -20.36 16.56 7.59
CA ASN A 522 -18.97 16.64 8.02
C ASN A 522 -18.07 17.54 7.14
N TYR A 523 -18.61 18.51 6.37
CA TYR A 523 -17.81 19.46 5.57
C TYR A 523 -16.82 20.28 6.40
N HIS A 524 -17.06 20.38 7.71
CA HIS A 524 -16.24 21.08 8.68
C HIS A 524 -15.16 20.19 9.32
N GLN A 525 -14.98 18.95 8.86
CA GLN A 525 -13.95 18.03 9.32
C GLN A 525 -13.06 17.59 8.16
N PRO A 526 -11.76 17.38 8.39
CA PRO A 526 -10.89 16.77 7.40
C PRO A 526 -11.41 15.39 7.01
N TRP A 527 -11.74 15.20 5.74
CA TRP A 527 -12.34 13.98 5.20
C TRP A 527 -11.44 12.73 5.33
N PHE A 528 -10.18 12.94 5.73
CA PHE A 528 -9.29 11.87 6.18
C PHE A 528 -9.86 11.11 7.40
N PHE A 529 -10.65 11.74 8.28
CA PHE A 529 -11.28 11.08 9.43
C PHE A 529 -12.56 10.31 9.08
N GLU A 530 -13.11 10.50 7.89
CA GLU A 530 -14.19 9.66 7.35
C GLU A 530 -13.55 8.37 6.77
N TYR A 531 -14.11 7.21 7.08
CA TYR A 531 -13.66 5.91 6.57
C TYR A 531 -14.80 5.19 5.87
N SER A 532 -14.59 4.75 4.63
CA SER A 532 -15.58 3.88 3.96
C SER A 532 -15.48 2.43 4.46
N TYR A 533 -14.43 2.11 5.21
CA TYR A 533 -14.24 0.88 5.96
C TYR A 533 -13.46 1.19 7.26
N ASP A 534 -14.07 1.04 8.44
CA ASP A 534 -13.35 1.15 9.73
C ASP A 534 -13.12 -0.23 10.35
N VAL A 535 -11.87 -0.68 10.34
CA VAL A 535 -11.44 -1.97 10.88
C VAL A 535 -11.77 -2.13 12.39
N SER A 536 -11.90 -1.03 13.12
CA SER A 536 -12.27 -1.07 14.54
C SER A 536 -13.75 -1.38 14.77
N THR A 537 -14.61 -1.23 13.76
CA THR A 537 -16.06 -1.58 13.83
C THR A 537 -16.36 -2.91 13.11
N SER A 538 -15.77 -3.13 11.93
CA SER A 538 -16.02 -4.30 11.07
C SER A 538 -15.31 -5.59 11.50
N TRP A 539 -14.38 -5.53 12.47
CA TRP A 539 -13.72 -6.75 12.97
C TRP A 539 -14.73 -7.74 13.61
N SER A 540 -15.86 -7.25 14.13
CA SER A 540 -16.92 -8.11 14.66
C SER A 540 -17.52 -9.05 13.60
N THR A 541 -17.69 -8.57 12.36
CA THR A 541 -18.30 -9.28 11.23
C THR A 541 -17.29 -10.04 10.36
N ASP A 542 -16.14 -9.45 10.03
CA ASP A 542 -15.29 -9.90 8.91
C ASP A 542 -14.46 -11.18 9.19
N ILE A 543 -14.42 -11.65 10.44
CA ILE A 543 -13.60 -12.82 10.84
C ILE A 543 -14.42 -14.11 11.02
N GLN A 544 -15.75 -14.02 11.08
CA GLN A 544 -16.62 -15.19 10.91
C GLN A 544 -16.48 -15.78 9.50
#